data_AF-A0A4Q3YKQ4-F1
#
_entry.id   AF-A0A4Q3YKQ4-F1
#
_cell.length_a   1.000
_cell.length_b   1.000
_cell.length_c   1.000
_cell.angle_alpha   90.00
_cell.angle_beta   90.00
_cell.angle_gamma   90.00
#
_symmetry.space_group_name_H-M   'P 1'
#
loop_
_entity.id
_entity.type
_entity.pdbx_description
1 polymer ?
#
loop_
_entity_poly.entity_id
_entity_poly.type
_entity_poly.pdbx_seq_one_letter_code
_entity_poly.pdbx_strand_id
1 'polypeptide(L)'
;MGALVLVREKEVSYEVSEIPQRARHFNQNLGRQSDRHRSEQSNQHRGQQTEMDLETLFLNGQLENALARLTDDELLSLTESAVETERRQGLIVVKHFNEIYKRQLFLARGYPSMFEMLRKRYLYCAGSAQLRISSMKLMSEVPEVEAKLETGELSMSAAAQLQTFFRA
;
A
#
# COMPACT_ATOMS: atom_id res chain seq x y z
N MET A 1 2.81 31.18 -52.05
CA MET A 1 2.53 29.74 -51.82
C MET A 1 3.43 29.28 -50.69
N GLY A 2 2.86 28.86 -49.56
CA GLY A 2 3.61 28.37 -48.39
C GLY A 2 3.23 29.08 -47.09
N ALA A 3 2.04 28.79 -46.56
CA ALA A 3 1.68 29.15 -45.19
C ALA A 3 2.45 28.25 -44.22
N LEU A 4 3.10 28.82 -43.21
CA LEU A 4 3.51 28.06 -42.02
C LEU A 4 2.86 28.68 -40.80
N VAL A 5 1.93 27.91 -40.27
CA VAL A 5 0.99 28.24 -39.20
C VAL A 5 1.73 28.28 -37.87
N LEU A 6 1.60 29.41 -37.18
CA LEU A 6 1.90 29.57 -35.77
C LEU A 6 1.01 28.63 -34.94
N VAL A 7 1.57 27.56 -34.38
CA VAL A 7 0.90 26.77 -33.35
C VAL A 7 1.47 27.17 -32.00
N ARG A 8 0.68 27.98 -31.30
CA ARG A 8 0.83 28.38 -29.89
C ARG A 8 0.95 27.15 -28.98
N GLU A 9 2.00 27.10 -28.18
CA GLU A 9 2.05 26.28 -26.97
C GLU A 9 0.98 26.78 -26.00
N LYS A 10 0.01 25.93 -25.64
CA LYS A 10 -0.90 26.19 -24.52
C LYS A 10 -0.29 25.60 -23.27
N GLU A 11 0.22 26.46 -22.39
CA GLU A 11 0.37 26.14 -20.97
C GLU A 11 -1.02 25.82 -20.40
N VAL A 12 -1.16 24.64 -19.79
CA VAL A 12 -2.34 24.28 -19.01
C VAL A 12 -1.93 24.36 -17.54
N SER A 13 -2.22 25.50 -16.95
CA SER A 13 -2.14 25.77 -15.52
C SER A 13 -3.25 25.01 -14.80
N TYR A 14 -2.89 24.16 -13.84
CA TYR A 14 -3.88 23.50 -12.98
C TYR A 14 -4.36 24.48 -11.90
N GLU A 15 -5.60 24.97 -12.05
CA GLU A 15 -6.31 25.69 -10.98
C GLU A 15 -6.61 24.74 -9.80
N VAL A 16 -6.17 25.14 -8.62
CA VAL A 16 -6.50 24.49 -7.34
C VAL A 16 -7.94 24.82 -7.00
N SER A 17 -8.86 23.85 -7.15
CA SER A 17 -10.25 24.04 -6.77
C SER A 17 -10.42 24.04 -5.25
N GLU A 18 -11.04 25.11 -4.75
CA GLU A 18 -11.32 25.34 -3.33
C GLU A 18 -12.28 24.27 -2.75
N ILE A 19 -11.93 23.76 -1.57
CA ILE A 19 -12.74 22.79 -0.82
C ILE A 19 -13.99 23.51 -0.24
N PRO A 20 -15.23 23.00 -0.43
CA PRO A 20 -16.43 23.65 0.08
C PRO A 20 -16.49 23.74 1.63
N GLN A 21 -16.80 24.93 2.14
CA GLN A 21 -16.73 25.32 3.56
C GLN A 21 -17.78 24.70 4.52
N ARG A 22 -18.45 23.60 4.15
CA ARG A 22 -19.52 23.00 4.97
C ARG A 22 -19.07 21.96 6.00
N ALA A 23 -17.76 21.76 6.20
CA ALA A 23 -17.20 20.86 7.21
C ALA A 23 -16.73 21.59 8.49
N ARG A 24 -17.39 22.69 8.89
CA ARG A 24 -16.96 23.52 10.04
C ARG A 24 -17.86 23.47 11.29
N HIS A 25 -18.89 22.64 11.33
CA HIS A 25 -19.79 22.54 12.49
C HIS A 25 -19.99 21.10 12.96
N PHE A 26 -18.92 20.48 13.44
CA PHE A 26 -19.03 19.29 14.30
C PHE A 26 -17.81 19.19 15.23
N ASN A 27 -17.54 20.22 16.04
CA ASN A 27 -16.56 20.07 17.12
C ASN A 27 -16.74 21.10 18.23
N GLN A 28 -17.65 20.85 19.19
CA GLN A 28 -17.71 21.62 20.44
C GLN A 28 -17.98 20.77 21.71
N ASN A 29 -17.74 19.45 21.71
CA ASN A 29 -17.96 18.65 22.92
C ASN A 29 -16.87 17.63 23.29
N LEU A 30 -15.62 17.82 22.85
CA LEU A 30 -14.49 16.93 23.20
C LEU A 30 -13.47 17.56 24.18
N GLY A 31 -13.70 18.80 24.63
CA GLY A 31 -12.71 19.60 25.35
C GLY A 31 -12.60 19.42 26.87
N ARG A 32 -13.16 18.37 27.49
CA ARG A 32 -13.10 18.20 28.96
C ARG A 32 -12.64 16.83 29.48
N GLN A 33 -12.29 15.89 28.59
CA GLN A 33 -11.71 14.59 28.97
C GLN A 33 -10.20 14.48 28.63
N SER A 34 -9.60 15.53 28.05
CA SER A 34 -8.26 15.50 27.45
C SER A 34 -7.09 15.55 28.44
N ASP A 35 -7.27 16.06 29.67
CA ASP A 35 -6.11 16.42 30.50
C ASP A 35 -5.66 15.32 31.49
N ARG A 36 -6.45 14.26 31.70
CA ARG A 36 -6.04 13.13 32.57
C ARG A 36 -5.40 11.96 31.82
N HIS A 37 -5.70 11.77 30.53
CA HIS A 37 -5.11 10.69 29.74
C HIS A 37 -3.77 11.05 29.05
N ARG A 38 -3.43 12.34 28.95
CA ARG A 38 -2.18 12.79 28.31
C ARG A 38 -0.92 12.48 29.15
N SER A 39 -1.07 12.45 30.47
CA SER A 39 0.04 12.18 31.42
C SER A 39 0.36 10.69 31.57
N GLU A 40 -0.59 9.79 31.32
CA GLU A 40 -0.36 8.33 31.41
C GLU A 40 0.25 7.76 30.12
N GLN A 41 -0.13 8.28 28.95
CA GLN A 41 0.44 7.86 27.66
C GLN A 41 1.90 8.30 27.49
N SER A 42 2.32 9.39 28.14
CA SER A 42 3.70 9.89 28.07
C SER A 42 4.71 9.00 28.81
N ASN A 43 4.26 8.16 29.77
CA ASN A 43 5.14 7.29 30.54
C ASN A 43 5.26 5.86 29.96
N GLN A 44 4.35 5.45 29.06
CA GLN A 44 4.48 4.17 28.34
C GLN A 44 5.45 4.22 27.15
N HIS A 45 5.71 5.41 26.60
CA HIS A 45 6.65 5.57 25.48
C HIS A 45 8.14 5.57 25.89
N ARG A 46 8.46 5.46 27.19
CA ARG A 46 9.84 5.53 27.69
C ARG A 46 10.52 4.16 27.86
N GLY A 47 9.79 3.06 27.64
CA GLY A 47 10.30 1.69 27.73
C GLY A 47 10.79 1.07 26.41
N GLN A 48 10.62 1.76 25.28
CA GLN A 48 11.10 1.31 23.97
C GLN A 48 12.46 1.94 23.70
N GLN A 49 13.48 1.49 24.40
CA GLN A 49 14.86 1.81 24.04
C GLN A 49 15.25 1.01 22.80
N THR A 50 15.07 1.64 21.64
CA THR A 50 15.90 1.53 20.44
C THR A 50 16.27 0.11 19.99
N GLU A 51 15.27 -0.72 19.70
CA GLU A 51 15.44 -1.71 18.64
C GLU A 51 15.43 -0.91 17.32
N MET A 52 16.59 -0.77 16.70
CA MET A 52 16.70 0.02 15.47
C MET A 52 16.03 -0.79 14.36
N ASP A 53 14.80 -0.40 14.00
CA ASP A 53 14.02 -1.09 12.98
C ASP A 53 14.79 -1.17 11.65
N LEU A 54 14.70 -2.32 10.98
CA LEU A 54 15.38 -2.61 9.72
C LEU A 54 15.03 -1.60 8.62
N GLU A 55 13.82 -1.02 8.65
CA GLU A 55 13.44 0.05 7.74
C GLU A 55 14.30 1.31 7.94
N THR A 56 14.58 1.66 9.19
CA THR A 56 15.45 2.80 9.52
C THR A 56 16.89 2.56 9.06
N LEU A 57 17.39 1.33 9.27
CA LEU A 57 18.73 0.91 8.83
C LEU A 57 18.85 0.86 7.30
N PHE A 58 17.78 0.51 6.59
CA PHE A 58 17.75 0.55 5.14
C PHE A 58 17.84 2.00 4.63
N LEU A 59 16.98 2.89 5.16
CA LEU A 59 16.90 4.28 4.71
C LEU A 59 18.17 5.10 4.98
N ASN A 60 18.93 4.74 6.01
CA ASN A 60 20.19 5.41 6.34
C ASN A 60 21.44 4.72 5.76
N GLY A 61 21.28 3.65 4.96
CA GLY A 61 22.37 2.94 4.29
C GLY A 61 23.28 2.14 5.22
N GLN A 62 22.79 1.72 6.39
CA GLN A 62 23.56 0.93 7.36
C GLN A 62 23.16 -0.55 7.39
N LEU A 63 22.13 -0.95 6.63
CA LEU A 63 21.59 -2.30 6.64
C LEU A 63 22.65 -3.36 6.33
N GLU A 64 23.44 -3.19 5.29
CA GLU A 64 24.44 -4.18 4.86
C GLU A 64 25.48 -4.45 5.94
N ASN A 65 25.92 -3.40 6.66
CA ASN A 65 26.85 -3.53 7.76
C ASN A 65 26.21 -4.20 8.99
N ALA A 66 24.92 -4.00 9.22
CA ALA A 66 24.19 -4.66 10.28
C ALA A 66 24.01 -6.15 9.97
N LEU A 67 23.60 -6.49 8.75
CA LEU A 67 23.42 -7.87 8.29
C LEU A 67 24.74 -8.66 8.34
N ALA A 68 25.85 -8.06 7.92
CA ALA A 68 27.16 -8.70 7.92
C ALA A 68 27.71 -9.05 9.32
N ARG A 69 27.10 -8.54 10.39
CA ARG A 69 27.49 -8.82 11.78
C ARG A 69 26.65 -9.92 12.43
N LEU A 70 25.61 -10.38 11.76
CA LEU A 70 24.76 -11.47 12.24
C LEU A 70 25.49 -12.80 12.10
N THR A 71 25.18 -13.72 13.01
CA THR A 71 25.48 -15.13 12.80
C THR A 71 24.58 -15.72 11.72
N ASP A 72 24.97 -16.87 11.17
CA ASP A 72 24.19 -17.54 10.13
C ASP A 72 22.75 -17.84 10.59
N ASP A 73 22.56 -18.34 11.82
CA ASP A 73 21.23 -18.64 12.38
C ASP A 73 20.39 -17.38 12.60
N GLU A 74 21.00 -16.28 13.07
CA GLU A 74 20.30 -14.99 13.21
C GLU A 74 19.87 -14.43 11.86
N LEU A 75 20.74 -14.51 10.85
CA LEU A 75 20.44 -14.07 9.49
C LEU A 75 19.27 -14.86 8.90
N LEU A 76 19.26 -16.19 9.07
CA LEU A 76 18.16 -17.03 8.59
C LEU A 76 16.85 -16.70 9.30
N SER A 77 16.85 -16.60 10.63
CA SER A 77 15.64 -16.26 11.41
C SER A 77 15.08 -14.88 11.09
N LEU A 78 15.95 -13.87 10.91
CA LEU A 78 15.53 -12.53 10.50
C LEU A 78 14.99 -12.52 9.06
N THR A 79 15.59 -13.33 8.17
CA THR A 79 15.10 -13.46 6.79
C THR A 79 13.72 -14.11 6.74
N GLU A 80 13.45 -15.14 7.55
CA GLU A 80 12.12 -15.75 7.66
C GLU A 80 11.08 -14.71 8.09
N SER A 81 11.40 -13.94 9.13
CA SER A 81 10.54 -12.84 9.62
C SER A 81 10.31 -11.76 8.55
N ALA A 82 11.34 -11.42 7.79
CA ALA A 82 11.24 -10.46 6.68
C ALA A 82 10.35 -10.99 5.54
N VAL A 83 10.44 -12.29 5.20
CA VAL A 83 9.59 -12.92 4.19
C VAL A 83 8.12 -12.97 4.64
N GLU A 84 7.85 -13.27 5.92
CA GLU A 84 6.49 -13.19 6.46
C GLU A 84 5.92 -11.77 6.38
N THR A 85 6.76 -10.78 6.70
CA THR A 85 6.42 -9.37 6.60
C THR A 85 6.14 -8.98 5.15
N GLU A 86 6.98 -9.40 4.20
CA GLU A 86 6.78 -9.18 2.76
C GLU A 86 5.43 -9.72 2.30
N ARG A 87 5.09 -10.96 2.68
CA ARG A 87 3.80 -11.58 2.34
C ARG A 87 2.63 -10.77 2.87
N ARG A 88 2.69 -10.36 4.14
CA ARG A 88 1.67 -9.53 4.80
C ARG A 88 1.51 -8.18 4.12
N GLN A 89 2.62 -7.51 3.79
CA GLN A 89 2.59 -6.23 3.08
C GLN A 89 1.99 -6.37 1.68
N GLY A 90 2.31 -7.47 0.98
CA GLY A 90 1.68 -7.80 -0.30
C GLY A 90 0.16 -7.89 -0.21
N LEU A 91 -0.37 -8.55 0.83
CA LEU A 91 -1.80 -8.65 1.07
C LEU A 91 -2.44 -7.28 1.39
N ILE A 92 -1.79 -6.47 2.24
CA ILE A 92 -2.24 -5.12 2.56
C ILE A 92 -2.40 -4.29 1.27
N VAL A 93 -1.41 -4.36 0.37
CA VAL A 93 -1.46 -3.70 -0.94
C VAL A 93 -2.64 -4.20 -1.78
N VAL A 94 -2.91 -5.50 -1.81
CA VAL A 94 -4.08 -6.07 -2.52
C VAL A 94 -5.41 -5.55 -1.93
N LYS A 95 -5.53 -5.43 -0.61
CA LYS A 95 -6.71 -4.83 0.04
C LYS A 95 -6.90 -3.36 -0.38
N HIS A 96 -5.82 -2.58 -0.44
CA HIS A 96 -5.87 -1.20 -0.93
C HIS A 96 -6.32 -1.15 -2.40
N PHE A 97 -5.81 -2.05 -3.24
CA PHE A 97 -6.26 -2.18 -4.62
C PHE A 97 -7.73 -2.58 -4.74
N ASN A 98 -8.23 -3.43 -3.85
CA ASN A 98 -9.66 -3.75 -3.80
C ASN A 98 -10.50 -2.50 -3.53
N GLU A 99 -10.09 -1.68 -2.56
CA GLU A 99 -10.81 -0.45 -2.24
C GLU A 99 -10.73 0.60 -3.37
N ILE A 100 -9.55 0.73 -4.02
CA ILE A 100 -9.36 1.56 -5.22
C ILE A 100 -10.31 1.10 -6.35
N TYR A 101 -10.45 -0.20 -6.53
CA TYR A 101 -11.33 -0.79 -7.54
C TYR A 101 -12.80 -0.53 -7.21
N LYS A 102 -13.24 -0.78 -5.97
CA LYS A 102 -14.62 -0.53 -5.50
C LYS A 102 -15.03 0.93 -5.68
N ARG A 103 -14.13 1.87 -5.38
CA ARG A 103 -14.34 3.33 -5.56
C ARG A 103 -14.13 3.81 -6.99
N GLN A 104 -13.75 2.93 -7.92
CA GLN A 104 -13.44 3.25 -9.31
C GLN A 104 -12.40 4.38 -9.46
N LEU A 105 -11.44 4.47 -8.53
CA LEU A 105 -10.44 5.55 -8.53
C LEU A 105 -9.51 5.48 -9.74
N PHE A 106 -9.33 4.31 -10.35
CA PHE A 106 -8.57 4.19 -11.59
C PHE A 106 -9.25 4.94 -12.75
N LEU A 107 -10.58 4.86 -12.86
CA LEU A 107 -11.36 5.62 -13.86
C LEU A 107 -11.31 7.11 -13.56
N ALA A 108 -11.52 7.52 -12.30
CA ALA A 108 -11.46 8.92 -11.88
C ALA A 108 -10.08 9.56 -12.13
N ARG A 109 -9.03 8.74 -12.28
CA ARG A 109 -7.65 9.17 -12.58
C ARG A 109 -7.24 8.96 -14.04
N GLY A 110 -8.19 8.64 -14.91
CA GLY A 110 -7.97 8.55 -16.35
C GLY A 110 -7.31 7.25 -16.84
N TYR A 111 -7.24 6.22 -15.99
CA TYR A 111 -6.77 4.91 -16.41
C TYR A 111 -7.94 4.09 -16.98
N PRO A 112 -7.81 3.50 -18.17
CA PRO A 112 -8.91 2.76 -18.80
C PRO A 112 -9.18 1.39 -18.13
N SER A 113 -8.30 0.94 -17.24
CA SER A 113 -8.48 -0.25 -16.43
C SER A 113 -7.60 -0.22 -15.18
N MET A 114 -7.93 -1.07 -14.19
CA MET A 114 -7.08 -1.29 -13.01
C MET A 114 -5.68 -1.81 -13.40
N PHE A 115 -5.60 -2.65 -14.44
CA PHE A 115 -4.32 -3.13 -14.97
C PHE A 115 -3.44 -1.98 -15.45
N GLU A 116 -4.00 -1.06 -16.24
CA GLU A 116 -3.27 0.11 -16.72
C GLU A 116 -2.81 1.03 -15.58
N MET A 117 -3.64 1.20 -14.53
CA MET A 117 -3.23 1.93 -13.34
C MET A 117 -2.04 1.23 -12.64
N LEU A 118 -2.09 -0.09 -12.45
CA LEU A 118 -1.00 -0.84 -11.80
C LEU A 118 0.30 -0.76 -12.61
N ARG A 119 0.22 -0.83 -13.94
CA ARG A 119 1.39 -0.73 -14.84
C ARG A 119 2.00 0.67 -14.86
N LYS A 120 1.16 1.72 -14.97
CA LYS A 120 1.62 3.08 -15.22
C LYS A 120 1.84 3.92 -13.95
N ARG A 121 0.96 3.78 -12.95
CA ARG A 121 1.06 4.56 -11.70
C ARG A 121 1.95 3.88 -10.67
N TYR A 122 1.77 2.59 -10.50
CA TYR A 122 2.45 1.80 -9.47
C TYR A 122 3.61 0.96 -10.02
N LEU A 123 3.93 1.11 -11.31
CA LEU A 123 5.11 0.57 -11.98
C LEU A 123 5.29 -0.96 -11.89
N TYR A 124 4.20 -1.69 -11.66
CA TYR A 124 4.24 -3.15 -11.65
C TYR A 124 4.56 -3.69 -13.04
N CYS A 125 5.29 -4.81 -13.13
CA CYS A 125 5.37 -5.58 -14.38
C CYS A 125 3.99 -6.22 -14.71
N ALA A 126 3.80 -6.68 -15.96
CA ALA A 126 2.51 -7.26 -16.39
C ALA A 126 2.08 -8.46 -15.52
N GLY A 127 3.00 -9.38 -15.24
CA GLY A 127 2.73 -10.54 -14.39
C GLY A 127 2.34 -10.14 -12.96
N SER A 128 3.10 -9.24 -12.32
CA SER A 128 2.80 -8.78 -10.96
C SER A 128 1.49 -7.99 -10.87
N ALA A 129 1.15 -7.22 -11.90
CA ALA A 129 -0.12 -6.51 -11.97
C ALA A 129 -1.29 -7.49 -12.07
N GLN A 130 -1.18 -8.48 -12.96
CA GLN A 130 -2.22 -9.50 -13.13
C GLN A 130 -2.40 -10.35 -11.88
N LEU A 131 -1.31 -10.76 -11.22
CA LEU A 131 -1.34 -11.51 -9.96
C LEU A 131 -2.17 -10.77 -8.91
N ARG A 132 -1.88 -9.49 -8.68
CA ARG A 132 -2.61 -8.66 -7.71
C ARG A 132 -4.08 -8.49 -8.06
N ILE A 133 -4.41 -8.30 -9.34
CA ILE A 133 -5.81 -8.21 -9.80
C ILE A 133 -6.54 -9.53 -9.60
N SER A 134 -5.90 -10.66 -9.91
CA SER A 134 -6.49 -11.99 -9.71
C SER A 134 -6.71 -12.30 -8.23
N SER A 135 -5.72 -12.03 -7.36
CA SER A 135 -5.88 -12.18 -5.91
C SER A 135 -7.00 -11.29 -5.35
N MET A 136 -7.05 -10.02 -5.77
CA MET A 136 -8.11 -9.06 -5.38
C MET A 136 -9.52 -9.59 -5.72
N LYS A 137 -9.68 -10.13 -6.94
CA LYS A 137 -10.95 -10.71 -7.40
C LYS A 137 -11.31 -11.95 -6.59
N LEU A 138 -10.36 -12.88 -6.41
CA LEU A 138 -10.60 -14.10 -5.65
C LEU A 138 -10.99 -13.81 -4.20
N MET A 139 -10.33 -12.87 -3.53
CA MET A 139 -10.69 -12.46 -2.17
C MET A 139 -12.11 -11.88 -2.08
N SER A 140 -12.56 -11.20 -3.14
CA SER A 140 -13.91 -10.63 -3.19
C SER A 140 -14.98 -11.69 -3.49
N GLU A 141 -14.63 -12.75 -4.21
CA GLU A 141 -15.51 -13.87 -4.57
C GLU A 141 -15.58 -14.94 -3.47
N VAL A 142 -14.47 -15.19 -2.77
CA VAL A 142 -14.33 -16.22 -1.73
C VAL A 142 -13.68 -15.61 -0.49
N PRO A 143 -14.46 -15.05 0.45
CA PRO A 143 -13.92 -14.39 1.64
C PRO A 143 -13.03 -15.29 2.52
N GLU A 144 -13.27 -16.60 2.53
CA GLU A 144 -12.43 -17.58 3.26
C GLU A 144 -10.97 -17.62 2.76
N VAL A 145 -10.73 -17.19 1.52
CA VAL A 145 -9.37 -17.09 0.96
C VAL A 145 -8.58 -15.98 1.64
N GLU A 146 -9.23 -14.90 2.07
CA GLU A 146 -8.57 -13.80 2.77
C GLU A 146 -7.95 -14.28 4.08
N ALA A 147 -8.71 -15.04 4.89
CA ALA A 147 -8.20 -15.60 6.14
C ALA A 147 -6.98 -16.51 5.91
N LYS A 148 -7.01 -17.35 4.88
CA LYS A 148 -5.89 -18.25 4.53
C LYS A 148 -4.66 -17.51 3.99
N LEU A 149 -4.87 -16.39 3.30
CA LEU A 149 -3.78 -15.49 2.89
C LEU A 149 -3.16 -14.78 4.10
N GLU A 150 -3.98 -14.41 5.10
CA GLU A 150 -3.53 -13.76 6.34
C GLU A 150 -2.73 -14.72 7.24
N THR A 151 -3.15 -15.98 7.36
CA THR A 151 -2.42 -17.00 8.13
C THR A 151 -1.19 -17.54 7.40
N GLY A 152 -1.04 -17.24 6.11
CA GLY A 152 0.04 -17.76 5.28
C GLY A 152 -0.17 -19.20 4.79
N GLU A 153 -1.32 -19.82 5.09
CA GLU A 153 -1.74 -21.12 4.56
C GLU A 153 -1.89 -21.12 3.03
N LEU A 154 -2.15 -19.94 2.46
CA LEU A 154 -2.19 -19.72 1.02
C LEU A 154 -1.27 -18.56 0.64
N SER A 155 -0.50 -18.73 -0.44
CA SER A 155 0.30 -17.63 -1.01
C SER A 155 -0.52 -16.83 -2.03
N MET A 156 -0.14 -15.56 -2.26
CA MET A 156 -0.79 -14.74 -3.31
C MET A 156 -0.67 -15.36 -4.71
N SER A 157 0.43 -16.04 -5.01
CA SER A 157 0.62 -16.74 -6.29
C SER A 157 -0.32 -17.93 -6.41
N ALA A 158 -0.50 -18.73 -5.35
CA ALA A 158 -1.46 -19.82 -5.31
C ALA A 158 -2.91 -19.31 -5.46
N ALA A 159 -3.25 -18.21 -4.78
CA ALA A 159 -4.54 -17.54 -4.94
C ALA A 159 -4.77 -17.08 -6.40
N ALA A 160 -3.77 -16.49 -7.06
CA ALA A 160 -3.90 -16.09 -8.45
C ALA A 160 -4.09 -17.27 -9.42
N GLN A 161 -3.45 -18.42 -9.14
CA GLN A 161 -3.65 -19.64 -9.91
C GLN A 161 -5.08 -20.18 -9.75
N LEU A 162 -5.60 -20.27 -8.52
CA LEU A 162 -6.98 -20.70 -8.25
C LEU A 162 -8.02 -19.84 -9.00
N GLN A 163 -7.81 -18.53 -9.04
CA GLN A 163 -8.68 -17.63 -9.82
C GLN A 163 -8.66 -17.90 -11.32
N THR A 164 -7.51 -18.32 -11.85
CA THR A 164 -7.40 -18.70 -13.26
C THR A 164 -8.16 -19.99 -13.53
N PHE A 165 -8.10 -20.98 -12.63
CA PHE A 165 -8.86 -22.21 -12.73
C PHE A 165 -10.39 -21.99 -12.67
N PHE A 166 -10.88 -21.11 -11.79
CA PHE A 166 -12.33 -20.82 -11.72
C PHE A 166 -12.87 -20.02 -12.92
N ARG A 167 -11.99 -19.47 -13.76
CA ARG A 167 -12.35 -18.71 -14.97
C ARG A 167 -12.20 -19.53 -16.27
N ALA A 168 -11.64 -20.74 -16.20
CA ALA A 168 -11.48 -21.67 -17.31
C ALA A 168 -12.72 -22.57 -17.44
#